data_AF-A0A927T9T7-F1
#
_entry.id   AF-A0A927T9T7-F1
#
_cell.length_a   1.000
_cell.length_b   1.000
_cell.length_c   1.000
_cell.angle_alpha   90.00
_cell.angle_beta   90.00
_cell.angle_gamma   90.00
#
_symmetry.space_group_name_H-M   'P 1'
#
loop_
_entity.id
_entity.type
_entity.pdbx_description
1 polymer ?
#
loop_
_entity_poly.entity_id
_entity_poly.type
_entity_poly.pdbx_seq_one_letter_code
_entity_poly.pdbx_strand_id
1 'polypeptide(L)' 'MEALAQEKIEKLLRGEVKYTSSNLALNMLISKMQKRLQSDPQSMEACIKEMDEFMSKYPIVAKVDLANIVAL' A
#
# COMPACT_ATOMS: atom_id res chain seq x y z
N MET A 1 2.76 -1.33 -11.50
CA MET A 1 2.17 -2.33 -10.58
C MET A 1 1.18 -3.22 -11.33
N GLU A 2 1.01 -4.50 -10.96
CA GLU A 2 -0.05 -5.35 -11.54
C GLU A 2 -1.43 -4.91 -11.04
N ALA A 3 -2.47 -4.95 -11.90
CA ALA A 3 -3.82 -4.46 -11.58
C ALA A 3 -4.41 -5.11 -10.31
N LEU A 4 -4.11 -6.40 -10.11
CA LEU A 4 -4.58 -7.17 -8.96
C LEU A 4 -3.93 -6.72 -7.64
N ALA A 5 -2.67 -6.30 -7.68
CA ALA A 5 -1.97 -5.76 -6.52
C ALA A 5 -2.48 -4.37 -6.15
N GLN A 6 -2.83 -3.56 -7.15
CA GLN A 6 -3.45 -2.25 -6.94
C GLN A 6 -4.80 -2.39 -6.21
N GLU A 7 -5.71 -3.25 -6.66
CA GLU A 7 -7.00 -3.46 -5.98
C GLU A 7 -6.84 -3.93 -4.53
N LYS A 8 -5.85 -4.78 -4.24
CA LYS A 8 -5.58 -5.26 -2.87
C LYS A 8 -5.02 -4.16 -1.99
N ILE A 9 -4.10 -3.35 -2.52
CA ILE A 9 -3.59 -2.15 -1.85
C ILE A 9 -4.74 -1.18 -1.57
N GLU A 10 -5.66 -1.01 -2.51
CA GLU A 10 -6.82 -0.14 -2.31
C GLU A 10 -7.69 -0.60 -1.14
N LYS A 11 -8.03 -1.90 -1.06
CA LYS A 11 -8.77 -2.48 0.07
C LYS A 11 -8.02 -2.36 1.39
N LEU A 12 -6.71 -2.55 1.35
CA LEU A 12 -5.82 -2.39 2.50
C LEU A 12 -5.80 -0.94 2.98
N LEU A 13 -5.72 0.03 2.07
CA LEU A 13 -5.75 1.46 2.37
C LEU A 13 -7.13 1.95 2.85
N ARG A 14 -8.22 1.32 2.41
CA ARG A 14 -9.57 1.52 2.94
C ARG A 14 -9.77 0.91 4.34
N GLY A 15 -8.83 0.08 4.79
CA GLY A 15 -8.92 -0.64 6.06
C GLY A 15 -9.80 -1.89 6.01
N GLU A 16 -10.23 -2.32 4.82
CA GLU A 16 -10.97 -3.56 4.60
C GLU A 16 -10.09 -4.80 4.78
N VAL A 17 -8.79 -4.66 4.50
CA VAL A 17 -7.78 -5.71 4.67
C VAL A 17 -6.69 -5.22 5.62
N LYS A 18 -6.34 -6.04 6.61
CA LYS A 18 -5.22 -5.75 7.52
C LYS A 18 -3.98 -6.47 7.02
N TYR A 19 -2.97 -5.69 6.65
CA TYR A 19 -1.64 -6.20 6.32
C TYR A 19 -0.61 -5.51 7.19
N THR A 20 0.29 -6.30 7.76
CA THR A 20 1.43 -5.81 8.51
C THR A 20 2.67 -6.32 7.80
N SER A 21 3.39 -5.40 7.16
CA SER A 21 4.70 -5.68 6.58
C SER A 21 5.72 -5.96 7.67
N SER A 22 6.74 -6.77 7.37
CA SER A 22 7.94 -6.85 8.22
C SER A 22 8.82 -5.60 8.10
N ASN A 23 8.58 -4.75 7.08
CA ASN A 23 9.29 -3.49 6.90
C ASN A 23 8.55 -2.35 7.62
N LEU A 24 9.23 -1.76 8.61
CA LEU A 24 8.71 -0.62 9.36
C LEU A 24 8.35 0.57 8.46
N ALA A 25 9.18 0.88 7.46
CA ALA A 25 8.93 2.01 6.56
C ALA A 25 7.65 1.80 5.74
N LEU A 26 7.38 0.57 5.30
CA LEU A 26 6.14 0.25 4.58
C LEU A 26 4.92 0.31 5.51
N ASN A 27 5.02 -0.22 6.74
CA ASN A 27 3.95 -0.10 7.73
C ASN A 27 3.61 1.36 8.06
N MET A 28 4.63 2.20 8.20
CA MET A 28 4.44 3.63 8.41
C MET A 28 3.78 4.30 7.21
N LEU A 29 4.20 3.95 6.00
CA LEU A 29 3.61 4.46 4.76
C LEU A 29 2.11 4.07 4.67
N ILE A 30 1.79 2.79 4.87
CA ILE A 30 0.41 2.28 4.88
C ILE A 30 -0.43 3.01 5.91
N SER A 31 0.06 3.14 7.14
CA SER A 31 -0.67 3.83 8.22
C SER A 31 -0.92 5.31 7.89
N LYS A 32 0.06 5.97 7.24
CA LYS A 32 -0.04 7.35 6.79
C LYS A 32 -1.09 7.48 5.67
N MET A 33 -1.08 6.58 4.70
CA MET A 33 -2.05 6.57 3.60
C MET A 33 -3.47 6.24 4.08
N GLN A 34 -3.64 5.28 4.99
CA GLN A 34 -4.92 4.98 5.62
C GLN A 34 -5.50 6.20 6.34
N LYS A 35 -4.68 6.89 7.17
CA LYS A 35 -5.10 8.14 7.83
C LYS A 35 -5.47 9.22 6.81
N ARG A 36 -4.68 9.37 5.75
CA ARG A 36 -4.94 10.36 4.70
C ARG A 36 -6.26 10.08 3.99
N LEU A 37 -6.53 8.82 3.65
CA LEU A 37 -7.77 8.39 3.01
C LEU A 37 -9.00 8.49 3.91
N GLN A 38 -8.82 8.32 5.23
CA GLN A 38 -9.89 8.60 6.19
C GLN A 38 -10.27 10.07 6.22
N SER A 39 -9.32 11.00 6.06
CA SER A 39 -9.58 12.44 6.01
C SER A 39 -9.96 12.93 4.61
N ASP A 40 -9.40 12.34 3.56
CA ASP A 40 -9.60 12.71 2.16
C ASP A 40 -9.68 11.44 1.28
N PRO A 41 -10.90 10.89 1.09
CA PRO A 41 -11.10 9.66 0.34
C PRO A 41 -10.83 9.82 -1.18
N GLN A 42 -10.68 11.05 -1.67
CA GLN A 42 -10.34 11.33 -3.08
C GLN A 42 -8.83 11.23 -3.35
N SER A 43 -7.99 11.25 -2.30
CA SER A 43 -6.53 11.10 -2.41
C SER A 43 -6.06 9.67 -2.73
N MET A 44 -6.95 8.75 -3.10
CA MET A 44 -6.65 7.34 -3.38
C MET A 44 -5.57 7.17 -4.46
N GLU A 45 -5.73 7.82 -5.61
CA GLU A 45 -4.76 7.77 -6.69
C GLU A 45 -3.40 8.33 -6.26
N ALA A 46 -3.38 9.40 -5.46
CA ALA A 46 -2.16 9.98 -4.93
C ALA A 46 -1.45 9.02 -3.95
N CYS A 47 -2.20 8.34 -3.08
CA CYS A 47 -1.66 7.33 -2.17
C CYS A 47 -1.06 6.13 -2.92
N ILE A 48 -1.75 5.64 -3.97
CA ILE A 48 -1.24 4.55 -4.82
C ILE A 48 0.04 4.99 -5.52
N LYS A 49 0.09 6.22 -6.03
CA LYS A 49 1.27 6.77 -6.70
C LYS A 49 2.47 6.89 -5.75
N GLU A 50 2.26 7.41 -4.53
CA GLU A 50 3.32 7.44 -3.50
C GLU A 50 3.78 6.02 -3.12
N MET A 51 2.87 5.05 -3.07
CA MET A 51 3.23 3.63 -2.84
C MET A 51 4.05 3.06 -3.99
N ASP A 52 3.69 3.32 -5.24
CA ASP A 52 4.43 2.88 -6.42
C ASP A 52 5.84 3.51 -6.45
N GLU A 53 5.96 4.80 -6.13
CA GLU A 53 7.27 5.47 -6.01
C GLU A 53 8.13 4.89 -4.88
N PHE A 54 7.54 4.59 -3.73
CA PHE A 54 8.23 3.93 -2.62
C PHE A 54 8.70 2.53 -3.03
N MET A 55 7.84 1.77 -3.70
CA MET A 55 8.15 0.42 -4.18
C MET A 55 9.24 0.44 -5.26
N SER A 56 9.24 1.45 -6.13
CA SER A 56 10.29 1.65 -7.13
C SER A 56 11.64 2.00 -6.50
N LYS A 57 11.66 2.71 -5.35
CA LYS A 57 12.88 2.97 -4.58
C LYS A 57 13.38 1.74 -3.82
N TYR A 58 12.48 0.87 -3.37
CA TYR A 58 12.78 -0.32 -2.57
C TYR A 58 12.27 -1.60 -3.25
N PRO A 59 12.86 -2.01 -4.38
CA PRO A 59 12.33 -3.12 -5.19
C PRO A 59 12.32 -4.48 -4.47
N ILE A 60 13.24 -4.69 -3.52
CA ILE A 60 13.32 -5.92 -2.73
C ILE A 60 12.14 -6.03 -1.76
N VAL A 61 11.85 -4.93 -1.06
CA VAL A 61 10.74 -4.81 -0.11
C VAL A 61 9.42 -4.90 -0.88
N ALA A 62 9.32 -4.15 -1.98
CA ALA A 62 8.17 -4.15 -2.85
C ALA A 62 7.80 -5.55 -3.32
N LYS A 63 8.76 -6.36 -3.78
CA LYS A 63 8.48 -7.73 -4.26
C LYS A 63 7.88 -8.63 -3.19
N VAL A 64 8.48 -8.64 -1.99
CA VAL A 64 8.02 -9.50 -0.90
C VAL A 64 6.67 -9.02 -0.38
N ASP A 65 6.53 -7.72 -0.16
CA ASP A 65 5.30 -7.15 0.38
C ASP A 65 4.15 -7.19 -0.62
N LEU A 66 4.37 -6.89 -1.91
CA LEU A 66 3.35 -7.05 -2.94
C LEU A 66 2.88 -8.50 -3.04
N ALA A 67 3.80 -9.47 -3.03
CA ALA A 67 3.43 -10.88 -3.09
C ALA A 67 2.56 -11.28 -1.89
N ASN A 68 2.89 -10.81 -0.69
CA ASN A 68 2.09 -11.07 0.51
C ASN A 68 0.73 -10.35 0.47
N ILE A 69 0.67 -9.11 -0.02
CA ILE A 69 -0.58 -8.34 -0.17
C ILE A 69 -1.50 -8.95 -1.22
N VAL A 70 -0.95 -9.47 -2.31
CA VAL A 70 -1.69 -10.18 -3.37
C VAL A 70 -2.22 -11.52 -2.86
N ALA A 71 -1.51 -12.17 -1.93
CA ALA A 71 -1.90 -13.46 -1.35
C ALA A 71 -2.94 -13.37 -0.21
N LEU A 72 -3.25 -12.16 0.29
CA LEU A 72 -4.34 -11.89 1.24
C LEU A 72 -5.70 -11.90 0.55
#